data_AF-A0A8H8DGQ8-F1
#
_entry.id   AF-A0A8H8DGQ8-F1
#
_cell.length_a   1.000
_cell.length_b   1.000
_cell.length_c   1.000
_cell.angle_alpha   90.00
_cell.angle_beta   90.00
_cell.angle_gamma   90.00
#
_symmetry.space_group_name_H-M   'P 1'
#
loop_
_entity.id
_entity.type
_entity.pdbx_description
1 polymer ?
#
loop_
_entity_poly.entity_id
_entity_poly.type
_entity_poly.pdbx_seq_one_letter_code
_entity_poly.pdbx_strand_id
1 'polypeptide(L)'
;ELNNATYSDTAKEISFDKAFAGPGFFDLESKSYYSPNSLVPPAITGLLNGDALRAFKDNGIYYVCGDNTRPELVNNASSYHALRTTVAYNGFDGIVIIPRYATSIYYNVTTFAEEEYLFNTIYYNLPEVRGTWREIYALEVSRVTLQTLSLPPDAYMFHQANMRASDITQAVQPYFPNGKFSLLMLWVEMVTESIRKRVNWPIVSRPMQEIVQIFLDRENRDTCGVKFAKLIKGNQLIGVQVTGGTKECPWPISVPGSVKGRDTVSAWKFEQLSPADPLTVWVPTKPNQTQTILLDPPVPWVMS
;
A
#
# COMPACT_ATOMS: atom_id res chain seq x y z
N GLU A 1 6.99 -17.31 15.94
CA GLU A 1 7.87 -17.61 14.80
C GLU A 1 7.36 -18.85 14.08
N LEU A 2 7.26 -18.82 12.74
CA LEU A 2 6.64 -19.89 11.94
C LEU A 2 7.59 -20.54 10.92
N ASN A 3 8.87 -20.15 10.89
CA ASN A 3 9.82 -20.68 9.90
C ASN A 3 10.01 -22.20 9.98
N ASN A 4 9.89 -22.79 11.17
CA ASN A 4 10.03 -24.23 11.40
C ASN A 4 8.89 -24.79 12.27
N ALA A 5 7.73 -24.13 12.23
CA ALA A 5 6.54 -24.56 12.96
C ALA A 5 5.81 -25.66 12.18
N THR A 6 5.11 -26.55 12.90
CA THR A 6 4.26 -27.55 12.25
C THR A 6 2.99 -26.92 11.71
N TYR A 7 2.30 -27.64 10.81
CA TYR A 7 0.93 -27.29 10.41
C TYR A 7 0.02 -27.13 11.63
N SER A 8 0.10 -28.03 12.62
CA SER A 8 -0.78 -27.99 13.78
C SER A 8 -0.56 -26.76 14.66
N ASP A 9 0.68 -26.33 14.83
CA ASP A 9 0.98 -25.13 15.63
C ASP A 9 0.46 -23.90 14.89
N THR A 10 0.75 -23.80 13.60
CA THR A 10 0.33 -22.67 12.77
C THR A 10 -1.20 -22.57 12.67
N ALA A 11 -1.90 -23.69 12.53
CA ALA A 11 -3.36 -23.72 12.48
C ALA A 11 -3.98 -23.27 13.83
N LYS A 12 -3.37 -23.62 14.96
CA LYS A 12 -3.81 -23.16 16.28
C LYS A 12 -3.60 -21.66 16.45
N GLU A 13 -2.43 -21.14 16.10
CA GLU A 13 -2.14 -19.69 16.15
C GLU A 13 -3.24 -18.89 15.43
N ILE A 14 -3.58 -19.26 14.20
CA ILE A 14 -4.59 -18.54 13.41
C ILE A 14 -6.00 -18.74 13.97
N SER A 15 -6.38 -19.98 14.26
CA SER A 15 -7.74 -20.26 14.75
C SER A 15 -8.03 -19.60 16.10
N PHE A 16 -7.03 -19.50 16.97
CA PHE A 16 -7.17 -18.83 18.26
C PHE A 16 -7.27 -17.32 18.06
N ASP A 17 -6.41 -16.72 17.23
CA ASP A 17 -6.46 -15.28 16.96
C ASP A 17 -7.78 -14.85 16.31
N LYS A 18 -8.32 -15.67 15.38
CA LYS A 18 -9.66 -15.46 14.83
C LYS A 18 -10.75 -15.52 15.89
N ALA A 19 -10.68 -16.47 16.84
CA ALA A 19 -11.63 -16.54 17.93
C ALA A 19 -11.58 -15.28 18.82
N PHE A 20 -10.38 -14.76 19.12
CA PHE A 20 -10.21 -13.49 19.84
C PHE A 20 -10.71 -12.28 19.05
N ALA A 21 -10.54 -12.25 17.73
CA ALA A 21 -11.07 -11.19 16.88
C ALA A 21 -12.62 -11.21 16.80
N GLY A 22 -13.23 -12.37 17.00
CA GLY A 22 -14.67 -12.58 16.88
C GLY A 22 -15.52 -11.85 17.93
N PRO A 23 -16.85 -11.89 17.78
CA PRO A 23 -17.81 -11.19 18.63
C PRO A 23 -17.84 -11.68 20.09
N GLY A 24 -17.26 -12.85 20.38
CA GLY A 24 -17.13 -13.38 21.74
C GLY A 24 -16.07 -12.66 22.58
N PHE A 25 -15.20 -11.86 21.97
CA PHE A 25 -14.11 -11.14 22.63
C PHE A 25 -14.06 -9.68 22.16
N PHE A 26 -13.23 -9.36 21.17
CA PHE A 26 -12.99 -7.98 20.76
C PHE A 26 -14.01 -7.43 19.74
N ASP A 27 -14.81 -8.29 19.11
CA ASP A 27 -15.77 -7.91 18.07
C ASP A 27 -15.12 -7.03 16.97
N LEU A 28 -13.93 -7.44 16.53
CA LEU A 28 -13.22 -6.80 15.43
C LEU A 28 -13.86 -7.16 14.09
N GLU A 29 -14.45 -8.35 13.96
CA GLU A 29 -15.09 -8.84 12.74
C GLU A 29 -16.23 -7.93 12.24
N SER A 30 -16.91 -7.19 13.14
CA SER A 30 -17.98 -6.26 12.79
C SER A 30 -17.47 -4.90 12.27
N LYS A 31 -16.16 -4.64 12.36
CA LYS A 31 -15.58 -3.34 12.00
C LYS A 31 -15.25 -3.28 10.51
N SER A 32 -15.52 -2.13 9.88
CA SER A 32 -15.26 -1.91 8.46
C SER A 32 -13.78 -1.98 8.07
N TYR A 33 -12.87 -1.86 9.04
CA TYR A 33 -11.42 -1.94 8.84
C TYR A 33 -10.83 -3.33 9.12
N TYR A 34 -11.67 -4.32 9.43
CA TYR A 34 -11.22 -5.71 9.63
C TYR A 34 -10.91 -6.39 8.29
N SER A 35 -9.84 -7.18 8.25
CA SER A 35 -9.38 -7.90 7.05
C SER A 35 -9.39 -9.42 7.30
N PRO A 36 -10.55 -10.10 7.16
CA PRO A 36 -10.75 -11.50 7.56
C PRO A 36 -9.86 -12.52 6.84
N ASN A 37 -9.33 -12.17 5.67
CA ASN A 37 -8.52 -13.06 4.83
C ASN A 37 -7.05 -12.66 4.76
N SER A 38 -6.64 -11.69 5.58
CA SER A 38 -5.30 -11.13 5.56
C SER A 38 -4.60 -11.33 6.90
N LEU A 39 -3.29 -11.56 6.86
CA LEU A 39 -2.46 -11.74 8.04
C LEU A 39 -1.16 -10.94 7.93
N VAL A 40 -0.75 -10.32 9.04
CA VAL A 40 0.64 -9.88 9.21
C VAL A 40 1.40 -11.05 9.85
N PRO A 41 2.24 -11.80 9.11
CA PRO A 41 2.91 -12.96 9.69
C PRO A 41 3.85 -12.51 10.81
N PRO A 42 3.94 -13.26 11.93
CA PRO A 42 4.78 -12.88 13.06
C PRO A 42 6.24 -12.81 12.61
N ALA A 43 6.86 -11.64 12.76
CA ALA A 43 8.22 -11.35 12.26
C ALA A 43 8.45 -11.72 10.78
N ILE A 44 7.41 -11.70 9.94
CA ILE A 44 7.46 -12.08 8.53
C ILE A 44 8.01 -13.51 8.33
N THR A 45 7.61 -14.42 9.21
CA THR A 45 8.02 -15.84 9.16
C THR A 45 6.92 -16.76 8.66
N GLY A 46 7.31 -17.98 8.29
CA GLY A 46 6.42 -18.99 7.72
C GLY A 46 6.18 -18.83 6.21
N LEU A 47 6.69 -17.76 5.58
CA LEU A 47 6.51 -17.50 4.15
C LEU A 47 7.32 -18.42 3.21
N LEU A 48 8.23 -19.23 3.78
CA LEU A 48 8.98 -20.30 3.10
C LEU A 48 8.72 -21.67 3.76
N ASN A 49 7.66 -21.79 4.56
CA ASN A 49 7.27 -23.04 5.22
C ASN A 49 5.93 -23.51 4.62
N GLY A 50 5.97 -24.59 3.83
CA GLY A 50 4.80 -25.13 3.15
C GLY A 50 3.68 -25.55 4.11
N ASP A 51 4.01 -26.11 5.28
CA ASP A 51 3.03 -26.50 6.29
C ASP A 51 2.33 -25.28 6.91
N ALA A 52 3.08 -24.21 7.16
CA ALA A 52 2.53 -22.96 7.67
C ALA A 52 1.61 -22.29 6.63
N LEU A 53 2.04 -22.19 5.38
CA LEU A 53 1.25 -21.62 4.29
C LEU A 53 -0.02 -22.43 4.00
N ARG A 54 0.06 -23.77 4.10
CA ARG A 54 -1.13 -24.62 4.03
C ARG A 54 -2.08 -24.33 5.19
N ALA A 55 -1.58 -24.21 6.43
CA ALA A 55 -2.40 -23.85 7.57
C ALA A 55 -3.05 -22.46 7.42
N PHE A 56 -2.36 -21.51 6.78
CA PHE A 56 -2.93 -20.20 6.43
C PHE A 56 -4.15 -20.39 5.52
N LYS A 57 -3.96 -21.13 4.42
CA LYS A 57 -5.01 -21.39 3.43
C LYS A 57 -6.23 -22.08 4.04
N ASP A 58 -5.99 -23.15 4.81
CA ASP A 58 -7.05 -23.97 5.42
C ASP A 58 -7.83 -23.21 6.49
N ASN A 59 -7.28 -22.13 7.07
CA ASN A 59 -7.96 -21.21 7.99
C ASN A 59 -8.53 -19.96 7.32
N GLY A 60 -8.53 -19.89 5.99
CA GLY A 60 -9.12 -18.80 5.21
C GLY A 60 -8.24 -17.54 5.08
N ILE A 61 -6.95 -17.64 5.37
CA ILE A 61 -5.96 -16.59 5.09
C ILE A 61 -5.41 -16.80 3.68
N TYR A 62 -5.60 -15.81 2.81
CA TYR A 62 -5.16 -15.84 1.42
C TYR A 62 -4.08 -14.80 1.11
N TYR A 63 -3.98 -13.79 1.97
CA TYR A 63 -3.19 -12.61 1.74
C TYR A 63 -2.29 -12.35 2.95
N VAL A 64 -1.04 -12.03 2.71
CA VAL A 64 -0.07 -11.72 3.78
C VAL A 64 0.79 -10.53 3.38
N CYS A 65 1.37 -9.84 4.36
CA CYS A 65 2.41 -8.86 4.06
C CYS A 65 3.80 -9.52 4.11
N GLY A 66 4.67 -9.11 3.20
CA GLY A 66 6.08 -9.47 3.18
C GLY A 66 6.96 -8.41 3.85
N ASP A 67 8.20 -8.33 3.38
CA ASP A 67 9.21 -7.37 3.80
C ASP A 67 10.05 -6.97 2.58
N ASN A 68 10.04 -5.69 2.24
CA ASN A 68 10.72 -5.17 1.05
C ASN A 68 12.25 -5.23 1.15
N THR A 69 12.82 -5.50 2.33
CA THR A 69 14.25 -5.72 2.52
C THR A 69 14.69 -7.14 2.12
N ARG A 70 13.73 -8.02 1.84
CA ARG A 70 13.92 -9.44 1.53
C ARG A 70 13.51 -9.71 0.07
N PRO A 71 14.46 -9.75 -0.88
CA PRO A 71 14.17 -9.92 -2.31
C PRO A 71 13.34 -11.16 -2.65
N GLU A 72 13.38 -12.18 -1.79
CA GLU A 72 12.59 -13.40 -1.90
C GLU A 72 11.09 -13.21 -1.64
N LEU A 73 10.70 -12.11 -1.01
CA LEU A 73 9.31 -11.82 -0.62
C LEU A 73 8.64 -10.74 -1.47
N VAL A 74 9.29 -10.30 -2.54
CA VAL A 74 8.78 -9.26 -3.44
C VAL A 74 8.73 -9.74 -4.88
N ASN A 75 7.88 -9.12 -5.68
CA ASN A 75 7.84 -9.36 -7.11
C ASN A 75 8.99 -8.62 -7.80
N ASN A 76 10.03 -9.37 -8.19
CA ASN A 76 11.22 -8.79 -8.84
C ASN A 76 10.99 -8.34 -10.30
N ALA A 77 9.84 -8.69 -10.91
CA ALA A 77 9.50 -8.23 -12.25
C ALA A 77 8.75 -6.89 -12.25
N SER A 78 8.04 -6.56 -11.17
CA SER A 78 7.27 -5.32 -11.03
C SER A 78 7.06 -4.96 -9.57
N SER A 79 7.52 -3.78 -9.16
CA SER A 79 7.27 -3.22 -7.82
C SER A 79 5.81 -2.85 -7.57
N TYR A 80 4.93 -2.96 -8.57
CA TYR A 80 3.50 -2.69 -8.46
C TYR A 80 2.64 -3.96 -8.43
N HIS A 81 3.27 -5.13 -8.43
CA HIS A 81 2.60 -6.43 -8.37
C HIS A 81 2.91 -7.12 -7.05
N ALA A 82 1.98 -7.93 -6.56
CA ALA A 82 2.22 -8.81 -5.43
C ALA A 82 3.06 -10.03 -5.87
N LEU A 83 3.64 -10.72 -4.89
CA LEU A 83 4.29 -12.01 -5.11
C LEU A 83 3.28 -13.14 -4.85
N ARG A 84 3.27 -14.16 -5.72
CA ARG A 84 2.50 -15.39 -5.50
C ARG A 84 3.43 -16.48 -5.02
N THR A 85 3.05 -17.12 -3.92
CA THR A 85 3.76 -18.30 -3.42
C THR A 85 3.71 -19.43 -4.44
N THR A 86 4.76 -20.25 -4.49
CA THR A 86 4.80 -21.45 -5.34
C THR A 86 5.29 -22.65 -4.55
N VAL A 87 4.93 -23.86 -4.97
CA VAL A 87 5.43 -25.10 -4.35
C VAL A 87 6.95 -25.15 -4.38
N ALA A 88 7.57 -24.79 -5.51
CA ALA A 88 9.01 -24.89 -5.69
C ALA A 88 9.82 -23.95 -4.78
N TYR A 89 9.27 -22.77 -4.47
CA TYR A 89 10.00 -21.74 -3.73
C TYR A 89 9.58 -21.62 -2.27
N ASN A 90 8.27 -21.70 -2.02
CA ASN A 90 7.68 -21.46 -0.70
C ASN A 90 7.24 -22.76 -0.01
N GLY A 91 7.24 -23.89 -0.72
CA GLY A 91 6.68 -25.17 -0.24
C GLY A 91 5.17 -25.28 -0.35
N PHE A 92 4.47 -24.23 -0.83
CA PHE A 92 3.03 -24.20 -1.03
C PHE A 92 2.65 -23.13 -2.08
N ASP A 93 1.59 -23.37 -2.86
CA ASP A 93 1.02 -22.43 -3.83
C ASP A 93 -0.36 -21.94 -3.34
N GLY A 94 -0.71 -20.69 -3.62
CA GLY A 94 -2.06 -20.16 -3.40
C GLY A 94 -2.21 -19.12 -2.30
N ILE A 95 -1.09 -18.59 -1.79
CA ILE A 95 -1.00 -17.39 -0.94
C ILE A 95 -0.38 -16.23 -1.73
N VAL A 96 -0.94 -15.02 -1.57
CA VAL A 96 -0.41 -13.78 -2.16
C VAL A 96 0.29 -12.96 -1.08
N ILE A 97 1.51 -12.53 -1.37
CA ILE A 97 2.35 -11.71 -0.49
C ILE A 97 2.38 -10.29 -1.06
N ILE A 98 1.78 -9.33 -0.35
CA ILE A 98 1.90 -7.92 -0.69
C ILE A 98 3.17 -7.32 -0.06
N PRO A 99 3.89 -6.45 -0.77
CA PRO A 99 5.09 -5.79 -0.24
C PRO A 99 4.76 -4.85 0.92
N ARG A 100 5.74 -4.63 1.80
CA ARG A 100 5.67 -3.73 2.94
C ARG A 100 7.05 -3.15 3.25
N TYR A 101 7.15 -1.83 3.33
CA TYR A 101 8.38 -1.14 3.68
C TYR A 101 8.69 -1.25 5.17
N ALA A 102 9.94 -1.62 5.48
CA ALA A 102 10.51 -1.36 6.79
C ALA A 102 10.80 0.15 6.95
N THR A 103 10.74 0.62 8.18
CA THR A 103 11.06 2.00 8.56
C THR A 103 12.33 2.02 9.40
N SER A 104 12.94 3.19 9.50
CA SER A 104 14.01 3.45 10.47
C SER A 104 13.46 3.67 11.89
N ILE A 105 12.26 3.16 12.20
CA ILE A 105 11.64 3.17 13.52
C ILE A 105 11.56 1.71 13.99
N TYR A 106 12.51 1.28 14.79
CA TYR A 106 12.71 -0.15 15.05
C TYR A 106 11.62 -0.75 15.94
N TYR A 107 11.40 -2.05 15.78
CA TYR A 107 10.29 -2.78 16.41
C TYR A 107 10.31 -2.80 17.94
N ASN A 108 11.50 -2.70 18.53
CA ASN A 108 11.77 -2.89 19.95
C ASN A 108 12.16 -1.61 20.69
N VAL A 109 11.91 -0.43 20.11
CA VAL A 109 12.22 0.85 20.74
C VAL A 109 10.97 1.65 21.08
N THR A 110 11.06 2.43 22.15
CA THR A 110 9.96 3.25 22.69
C THR A 110 10.29 4.74 22.79
N THR A 111 11.57 5.12 22.70
CA THR A 111 12.04 6.50 22.83
C THR A 111 13.03 6.89 21.74
N PHE A 112 13.20 8.19 21.51
CA PHE A 112 14.18 8.71 20.55
C PHE A 112 15.63 8.32 20.89
N ALA A 113 15.96 8.24 22.17
CA ALA A 113 17.30 7.84 22.62
C ALA A 113 17.59 6.36 22.34
N GLU A 114 16.58 5.49 22.53
CA GLU A 114 16.68 4.06 22.18
C GLU A 114 16.80 3.87 20.67
N GLU A 115 16.01 4.62 19.88
CA GLU A 115 16.08 4.62 18.42
C GLU A 115 17.47 5.05 17.93
N GLU A 116 17.96 6.19 18.42
CA GLU A 116 19.30 6.69 18.09
C GLU A 116 20.41 5.69 18.48
N TYR A 117 20.32 5.10 19.66
CA TYR A 117 21.27 4.09 20.13
C TYR A 117 21.28 2.86 19.22
N LEU A 118 20.11 2.30 18.92
CA LEU A 118 19.99 1.10 18.12
C LEU A 118 20.44 1.35 16.68
N PHE A 119 20.00 2.45 16.07
CA PHE A 119 20.42 2.86 14.73
C PHE A 119 21.95 2.97 14.65
N ASN A 120 22.57 3.70 15.58
CA ASN A 120 24.01 3.91 15.58
C ASN A 120 24.81 2.63 15.91
N THR A 121 24.19 1.66 16.57
CA THR A 121 24.78 0.34 16.82
C THR A 121 24.76 -0.53 15.57
N ILE A 122 23.62 -0.57 14.85
CA ILE A 122 23.49 -1.31 13.59
C ILE A 122 24.47 -0.77 12.54
N TYR A 123 24.57 0.55 12.43
CA TYR A 123 25.43 1.22 11.45
C TYR A 123 26.79 1.64 12.01
N TYR A 124 27.29 0.97 13.06
CA TYR A 124 28.54 1.35 13.72
C TYR A 124 29.75 1.44 12.76
N ASN A 125 29.79 0.54 11.76
CA ASN A 125 30.86 0.48 10.75
C ASN A 125 30.66 1.43 9.56
N LEU A 126 29.56 2.17 9.51
CA LEU A 126 29.24 3.14 8.45
C LEU A 126 29.07 4.53 9.10
N PRO A 127 30.17 5.17 9.55
CA PRO A 127 30.11 6.41 10.31
C PRO A 127 29.39 7.55 9.57
N GLU A 128 29.40 7.54 8.24
CA GLU A 128 28.67 8.47 7.37
C GLU A 128 27.14 8.31 7.41
N VAL A 129 26.64 7.17 7.91
CA VAL A 129 25.21 6.88 8.04
C VAL A 129 24.70 7.18 9.45
N ARG A 130 25.59 7.23 10.45
CA ARG A 130 25.26 7.49 11.87
C ARG A 130 24.74 8.91 12.08
N GLY A 131 23.90 9.07 13.09
CA GLY A 131 23.33 10.38 13.39
C GLY A 131 22.54 10.43 14.68
N THR A 132 22.16 11.64 15.04
CA THR A 132 21.13 11.93 16.05
C THR A 132 19.76 11.45 15.58
N TRP A 133 18.82 11.27 16.50
CA TRP A 133 17.43 10.94 16.12
C TRP A 133 16.83 11.91 15.10
N ARG A 134 17.24 13.19 15.11
CA ARG A 134 16.78 14.20 14.13
C ARG A 134 17.28 13.90 12.72
N GLU A 135 18.56 13.54 12.59
CA GLU A 135 19.16 13.19 11.30
C GLU A 135 18.55 11.90 10.76
N ILE A 136 18.34 10.91 11.64
CA ILE A 136 17.68 9.65 11.30
C ILE A 136 16.27 9.91 10.76
N TYR A 137 15.46 10.72 11.45
CA TYR A 137 14.12 11.09 10.98
C TYR A 137 14.16 11.89 9.68
N ALA A 138 15.13 12.79 9.48
CA ALA A 138 15.25 13.56 8.25
C ALA A 138 15.56 12.67 7.02
N LEU A 139 16.44 11.69 7.21
CA LEU A 139 16.75 10.68 6.19
C LEU A 139 15.53 9.80 5.88
N GLU A 140 14.87 9.32 6.93
CA GLU A 140 13.67 8.50 6.82
C GLU A 140 12.54 9.23 6.09
N VAL A 141 12.24 10.46 6.49
CA VAL A 141 11.20 11.30 5.86
C VAL A 141 11.51 11.55 4.39
N SER A 142 12.79 11.81 4.04
CA SER A 142 13.20 12.00 2.65
C SER A 142 12.97 10.73 1.82
N ARG A 143 13.37 9.57 2.34
CA ARG A 143 13.19 8.25 1.69
C ARG A 143 11.72 7.92 1.50
N VAL A 144 10.91 8.03 2.55
CA VAL A 144 9.47 7.73 2.55
C VAL A 144 8.70 8.70 1.65
N THR A 145 9.08 9.98 1.62
CA THR A 145 8.47 10.95 0.70
C THR A 145 8.70 10.54 -0.75
N LEU A 146 9.92 10.15 -1.13
CA LEU A 146 10.23 9.68 -2.48
C LEU A 146 9.48 8.40 -2.83
N GLN A 147 9.44 7.43 -1.90
CA GLN A 147 8.68 6.20 -2.05
C GLN A 147 7.20 6.52 -2.29
N THR A 148 6.58 7.32 -1.44
CA THR A 148 5.15 7.66 -1.54
C THR A 148 4.82 8.41 -2.83
N LEU A 149 5.66 9.37 -3.25
CA LEU A 149 5.48 10.11 -4.51
C LEU A 149 5.76 9.27 -5.77
N SER A 150 6.38 8.09 -5.63
CA SER A 150 6.53 7.10 -6.70
C SER A 150 5.29 6.21 -6.87
N LEU A 151 4.26 6.42 -6.03
CA LEU A 151 2.95 5.76 -6.06
C LEU A 151 2.91 4.22 -5.91
N PRO A 152 3.87 3.53 -5.23
CA PRO A 152 3.64 2.16 -4.80
C PRO A 152 2.56 2.13 -3.70
N PRO A 153 1.62 1.17 -3.71
CA PRO A 153 0.59 1.06 -2.68
C PRO A 153 1.07 0.34 -1.41
N ASP A 154 2.37 0.05 -1.31
CA ASP A 154 3.02 -0.62 -0.19
C ASP A 154 2.77 0.10 1.15
N ALA A 155 2.47 -0.68 2.18
CA ALA A 155 2.33 -0.17 3.55
C ALA A 155 3.69 0.01 4.24
N TYR A 156 3.70 0.66 5.41
CA TYR A 156 4.87 0.83 6.26
C TYR A 156 4.73 0.05 7.57
N MET A 157 5.81 -0.60 8.00
CA MET A 157 5.85 -1.43 9.19
C MET A 157 6.16 -0.61 10.45
N PHE A 158 5.37 -0.83 11.50
CA PHE A 158 5.56 -0.33 12.87
C PHE A 158 5.13 -1.37 13.90
N HIS A 159 5.46 -1.12 15.17
CA HIS A 159 5.15 -2.02 16.28
C HIS A 159 4.55 -1.27 17.46
N GLN A 160 3.88 -2.00 18.35
CA GLN A 160 3.18 -1.45 19.51
C GLN A 160 4.06 -0.54 20.38
N ALA A 161 5.35 -0.88 20.52
CA ALA A 161 6.33 -0.11 21.29
C ALA A 161 6.47 1.34 20.78
N ASN A 162 6.34 1.54 19.47
CA ASN A 162 6.47 2.84 18.81
C ASN A 162 5.29 3.76 19.10
N MET A 163 4.20 3.27 19.72
CA MET A 163 3.01 4.05 20.06
C MET A 163 3.06 4.67 21.47
N ARG A 164 4.09 4.40 22.28
CA ARG A 164 4.21 4.96 23.63
C ARG A 164 4.15 6.50 23.57
N ALA A 165 3.10 7.08 24.14
CA ALA A 165 2.87 8.53 24.12
C ALA A 165 2.48 9.11 25.48
N SER A 166 1.81 8.34 26.34
CA SER A 166 1.12 8.83 27.54
C SER A 166 2.04 9.44 28.60
N ASP A 167 3.29 9.00 28.66
CA ASP A 167 4.28 9.41 29.64
C ASP A 167 5.47 10.17 29.04
N ILE A 168 5.38 10.54 27.75
CA ILE A 168 6.40 11.36 27.10
C ILE A 168 6.32 12.79 27.62
N THR A 169 7.37 13.23 28.30
CA THR A 169 7.47 14.57 28.88
C THR A 169 8.23 15.56 28.01
N GLN A 170 9.08 15.06 27.11
CA GLN A 170 9.96 15.86 26.26
C GLN A 170 9.24 16.31 24.99
N ALA A 171 9.31 17.60 24.68
CA ALA A 171 8.78 18.15 23.43
C ALA A 171 9.81 18.00 22.29
N VAL A 172 9.31 17.87 21.06
CA VAL A 172 10.14 17.70 19.86
C VAL A 172 10.64 19.05 19.34
N GLN A 173 11.60 19.66 20.04
CA GLN A 173 12.17 20.96 19.68
C GLN A 173 13.17 20.86 18.52
N PRO A 174 13.28 21.88 17.63
CA PRO A 174 12.44 23.09 17.54
C PRO A 174 11.17 22.90 16.69
N TYR A 175 11.00 21.75 16.05
CA TYR A 175 9.92 21.51 15.07
C TYR A 175 8.51 21.62 15.69
N PHE A 176 8.34 21.08 16.89
CA PHE A 176 7.08 21.06 17.62
C PHE A 176 7.31 21.43 19.09
N PRO A 177 7.38 22.73 19.41
CA PRO A 177 7.86 23.19 20.70
C PRO A 177 6.99 22.76 21.91
N ASN A 178 5.71 22.47 21.65
CA ASN A 178 4.77 21.96 22.64
C ASN A 178 4.30 20.52 22.31
N GLY A 179 4.81 19.93 21.23
CA GLY A 179 4.36 18.64 20.74
C GLY A 179 5.11 17.50 21.43
N LYS A 180 4.36 16.68 22.17
CA LYS A 180 4.82 15.43 22.78
C LYS A 180 4.31 14.29 21.92
N PHE A 181 5.21 13.56 21.30
CA PHE A 181 4.87 12.55 20.30
C PHE A 181 5.52 11.22 20.64
N SER A 182 4.79 10.13 20.40
CA SER A 182 5.43 8.82 20.21
C SER A 182 6.30 8.82 18.95
N LEU A 183 7.15 7.79 18.83
CA LEU A 183 7.96 7.60 17.63
C LEU A 183 7.11 7.55 16.36
N LEU A 184 6.02 6.78 16.40
CA LEU A 184 5.07 6.65 15.28
C LEU A 184 4.37 7.97 14.96
N MET A 185 3.88 8.68 15.98
CA MET A 185 3.16 9.94 15.74
C MET A 185 4.07 10.97 15.08
N LEU A 186 5.31 11.14 15.57
CA LEU A 186 6.24 12.08 14.96
C LEU A 186 6.57 11.69 13.51
N TRP A 187 6.74 10.39 13.24
CA TRP A 187 7.01 9.91 11.89
C TRP A 187 5.87 10.26 10.94
N VAL A 188 4.62 10.02 11.37
CA VAL A 188 3.42 10.34 10.56
C VAL A 188 3.32 11.85 10.30
N GLU A 189 3.55 12.68 11.31
CA GLU A 189 3.51 14.15 11.16
C GLU A 189 4.56 14.63 10.15
N MET A 190 5.83 14.22 10.32
CA MET A 190 6.91 14.70 9.46
C MET A 190 6.77 14.21 8.01
N VAL A 191 6.34 12.95 7.80
CA VAL A 191 6.10 12.41 6.46
C VAL A 191 4.94 13.14 5.79
N THR A 192 3.83 13.32 6.50
CA THR A 192 2.66 14.01 5.96
C THR A 192 2.97 15.46 5.62
N GLU A 193 3.70 16.16 6.48
CA GLU A 193 4.15 17.53 6.22
C GLU A 193 5.07 17.60 4.99
N SER A 194 6.01 16.66 4.87
CA SER A 194 6.94 16.59 3.74
C SER A 194 6.21 16.36 2.41
N ILE A 195 5.19 15.48 2.38
CA ILE A 195 4.35 15.25 1.20
C ILE A 195 3.54 16.51 0.88
N ARG A 196 2.87 17.11 1.87
CA ARG A 196 2.02 18.30 1.69
C ARG A 196 2.78 19.55 1.22
N LYS A 197 4.09 19.63 1.50
CA LYS A 197 4.97 20.68 0.96
C LYS A 197 5.22 20.54 -0.54
N ARG A 198 4.98 19.36 -1.13
CA ARG A 198 5.29 19.03 -2.53
C ARG A 198 4.05 18.88 -3.39
N VAL A 199 3.00 18.27 -2.84
CA VAL A 199 1.73 18.00 -3.54
C VAL A 199 0.54 18.28 -2.64
N ASN A 200 -0.61 18.52 -3.25
CA ASN A 200 -1.90 18.69 -2.58
C ASN A 200 -2.82 17.47 -2.74
N TRP A 201 -2.25 16.32 -3.11
CA TRP A 201 -2.98 15.06 -3.29
C TRP A 201 -3.53 14.55 -1.95
N PRO A 202 -4.68 13.87 -1.96
CA PRO A 202 -5.21 13.22 -0.77
C PRO A 202 -4.33 12.04 -0.35
N ILE A 203 -4.20 11.85 0.97
CA ILE A 203 -3.58 10.65 1.55
C ILE A 203 -4.71 9.79 2.10
N VAL A 204 -4.91 8.61 1.52
CA VAL A 204 -6.02 7.72 1.88
C VAL A 204 -5.48 6.45 2.51
N SER A 205 -5.86 6.21 3.77
CA SER A 205 -5.58 4.95 4.45
C SER A 205 -6.66 3.92 4.11
N ARG A 206 -6.24 2.66 3.90
CA ARG A 206 -7.09 1.56 3.46
C ARG A 206 -6.81 0.32 4.33
N PRO A 207 -7.82 -0.50 4.64
CA PRO A 207 -7.59 -1.81 5.27
C PRO A 207 -6.68 -2.68 4.40
N MET A 208 -5.94 -3.60 5.03
CA MET A 208 -4.97 -4.45 4.32
C MET A 208 -5.60 -5.21 3.15
N GLN A 209 -6.84 -5.70 3.31
CA GLN A 209 -7.55 -6.39 2.23
C GLN A 209 -7.87 -5.48 1.03
N GLU A 210 -8.15 -4.19 1.25
CA GLU A 210 -8.33 -3.24 0.15
C GLU A 210 -6.99 -2.95 -0.54
N ILE A 211 -5.88 -2.88 0.20
CA ILE A 211 -4.52 -2.72 -0.38
C ILE A 211 -4.19 -3.93 -1.26
N VAL A 212 -4.50 -5.15 -0.81
CA VAL A 212 -4.35 -6.37 -1.63
C VAL A 212 -5.11 -6.23 -2.94
N GLN A 213 -6.36 -5.76 -2.90
CA GLN A 213 -7.17 -5.60 -4.10
C GLN A 213 -6.54 -4.60 -5.08
N ILE A 214 -5.89 -3.54 -4.60
CA ILE A 214 -5.17 -2.58 -5.45
C ILE A 214 -4.05 -3.28 -6.24
N PHE A 215 -3.27 -4.17 -5.60
CA PHE A 215 -2.24 -4.96 -6.28
C PHE A 215 -2.85 -5.92 -7.31
N LEU A 216 -3.88 -6.69 -6.93
CA LEU A 216 -4.52 -7.65 -7.82
C LEU A 216 -5.18 -6.97 -9.03
N ASP A 217 -5.82 -5.83 -8.82
CA ASP A 217 -6.41 -5.05 -9.89
C ASP A 217 -5.33 -4.48 -10.81
N ARG A 218 -4.18 -4.06 -10.27
CA ARG A 218 -3.04 -3.58 -11.07
C ARG A 218 -2.43 -4.70 -11.92
N GLU A 219 -2.17 -5.86 -11.35
CA GLU A 219 -1.72 -7.06 -12.08
C GLU A 219 -2.68 -7.43 -13.21
N ASN A 220 -3.99 -7.41 -12.90
CA ASN A 220 -5.00 -7.70 -13.89
C ASN A 220 -4.91 -6.71 -15.05
N ARG A 221 -4.90 -5.39 -14.75
CA ARG A 221 -4.78 -4.31 -15.75
C ARG A 221 -3.56 -4.46 -16.64
N ASP A 222 -2.39 -4.70 -16.06
CA ASP A 222 -1.13 -4.77 -16.82
C ASP A 222 -1.12 -5.93 -17.85
N THR A 223 -2.02 -6.91 -17.69
CA THR A 223 -2.18 -8.05 -18.62
C THR A 223 -3.45 -7.97 -19.48
N CYS A 224 -4.23 -6.87 -19.42
CA CYS A 224 -5.51 -6.76 -20.11
C CYS A 224 -5.41 -6.45 -21.61
N GLY A 225 -4.31 -5.82 -22.06
CA GLY A 225 -4.12 -5.48 -23.47
C GLY A 225 -5.09 -4.40 -24.00
N VAL A 226 -5.55 -3.49 -23.13
CA VAL A 226 -6.43 -2.37 -23.51
C VAL A 226 -5.72 -1.43 -24.48
N LYS A 227 -6.43 -0.94 -25.51
CA LYS A 227 -5.92 0.01 -26.50
C LYS A 227 -6.61 1.37 -26.37
N PHE A 228 -5.85 2.42 -26.63
CA PHE A 228 -6.34 3.81 -26.55
C PHE A 228 -6.19 4.52 -27.88
N ALA A 229 -7.17 5.35 -28.21
CA ALA A 229 -7.07 6.31 -29.29
C ALA A 229 -7.52 7.69 -28.82
N LYS A 230 -6.77 8.72 -29.20
CA LYS A 230 -7.16 10.12 -28.98
C LYS A 230 -8.17 10.52 -30.05
N LEU A 231 -9.24 11.18 -29.66
CA LEU A 231 -10.20 11.80 -30.59
C LEU A 231 -9.86 13.28 -30.70
N ILE A 232 -9.41 13.69 -31.88
CA ILE A 232 -9.01 15.07 -32.17
C ILE A 232 -9.92 15.64 -33.25
N LYS A 233 -10.41 16.86 -33.04
CA LYS A 233 -11.19 17.62 -34.03
C LYS A 233 -10.61 19.03 -34.14
N GLY A 234 -10.07 19.38 -35.30
CA GLY A 234 -9.27 20.60 -35.45
C GLY A 234 -8.08 20.59 -34.48
N ASN A 235 -7.92 21.65 -33.70
CA ASN A 235 -6.85 21.79 -32.69
C ASN A 235 -7.35 21.46 -31.26
N GLN A 236 -8.31 20.54 -31.13
CA GLN A 236 -8.88 20.15 -29.84
C GLN A 236 -8.88 18.64 -29.65
N LEU A 237 -8.41 18.17 -28.51
CA LEU A 237 -8.69 16.85 -27.97
C LEU A 237 -10.12 16.86 -27.44
N ILE A 238 -11.01 16.16 -28.13
CA ILE A 238 -12.44 16.09 -27.79
C ILE A 238 -12.80 14.84 -26.98
N GLY A 239 -11.89 13.86 -26.89
CA GLY A 239 -12.20 12.60 -26.24
C GLY A 239 -11.10 11.55 -26.34
N VAL A 240 -11.38 10.42 -25.72
CA VAL A 240 -10.53 9.22 -25.73
C VAL A 240 -11.43 8.01 -26.02
N GLN A 241 -10.97 7.15 -26.92
CA GLN A 241 -11.55 5.83 -27.11
C GLN A 241 -10.73 4.78 -26.37
N VAL A 242 -11.44 3.86 -25.73
CA VAL A 242 -10.88 2.77 -24.94
C VAL A 242 -11.42 1.48 -25.54
N THR A 243 -10.55 0.65 -26.08
CA THR A 243 -10.93 -0.64 -26.63
C THR A 243 -10.41 -1.74 -25.74
N GLY A 244 -11.33 -2.56 -25.20
CA GLY A 244 -10.95 -3.70 -24.36
C GLY A 244 -10.11 -4.72 -25.12
N GLY A 245 -9.19 -5.37 -24.40
CA GLY A 245 -8.30 -6.37 -24.97
C GLY A 245 -8.91 -7.77 -24.95
N THR A 246 -8.25 -8.72 -24.29
CA THR A 246 -8.60 -10.15 -24.35
C THR A 246 -9.58 -10.60 -23.26
N LYS A 247 -9.76 -9.81 -22.20
CA LYS A 247 -10.62 -10.11 -21.05
C LYS A 247 -11.34 -8.87 -20.54
N GLU A 248 -12.38 -9.06 -19.72
CA GLU A 248 -13.01 -7.94 -19.00
C GLU A 248 -12.03 -7.29 -18.03
N CYS A 249 -11.95 -5.97 -18.09
CA CYS A 249 -10.94 -5.22 -17.34
C CYS A 249 -11.33 -3.75 -17.19
N PRO A 250 -11.91 -3.36 -16.04
CA PRO A 250 -12.14 -1.95 -15.76
C PRO A 250 -10.82 -1.15 -15.86
N TRP A 251 -10.82 -0.08 -16.64
CA TRP A 251 -9.62 0.73 -16.88
C TRP A 251 -9.80 2.16 -16.37
N PRO A 252 -8.90 2.67 -15.50
CA PRO A 252 -8.95 4.04 -15.03
C PRO A 252 -8.37 5.01 -16.06
N ILE A 253 -9.08 6.10 -16.33
CA ILE A 253 -8.62 7.20 -17.17
C ILE A 253 -8.79 8.50 -16.41
N SER A 254 -7.67 9.15 -16.11
CA SER A 254 -7.67 10.51 -15.57
C SER A 254 -7.90 11.51 -16.69
N VAL A 255 -8.92 12.34 -16.55
CA VAL A 255 -9.27 13.40 -17.50
C VAL A 255 -9.07 14.78 -16.84
N PRO A 256 -8.64 15.80 -17.61
CA PRO A 256 -8.34 17.14 -17.07
C PRO A 256 -9.58 18.00 -16.78
N GLY A 257 -10.77 17.51 -17.11
CA GLY A 257 -12.05 18.22 -16.98
C GLY A 257 -13.21 17.26 -16.73
N SER A 258 -14.43 17.69 -17.03
CA SER A 258 -15.60 16.82 -16.92
C SER A 258 -15.72 15.89 -18.13
N VAL A 259 -16.67 14.97 -18.05
CA VAL A 259 -17.06 14.06 -19.12
C VAL A 259 -18.48 14.37 -19.54
N LYS A 260 -18.71 14.48 -20.86
CA LYS A 260 -20.04 14.74 -21.41
C LYS A 260 -20.98 13.57 -21.09
N GLY A 261 -22.15 13.88 -20.54
CA GLY A 261 -23.15 12.87 -20.19
C GLY A 261 -22.78 12.02 -18.98
N ARG A 262 -21.88 12.51 -18.11
CA ARG A 262 -21.49 11.82 -16.85
C ARG A 262 -22.71 11.30 -16.07
N ASP A 263 -23.77 12.10 -15.95
CA ASP A 263 -24.95 11.76 -15.16
C ASP A 263 -25.87 10.74 -15.84
N THR A 264 -25.64 10.43 -17.12
CA THR A 264 -26.47 9.49 -17.90
C THR A 264 -25.79 8.14 -18.15
N VAL A 265 -24.51 7.99 -17.79
CA VAL A 265 -23.76 6.73 -17.98
C VAL A 265 -23.64 5.97 -16.65
N SER A 266 -24.63 5.13 -16.36
CA SER A 266 -24.72 4.37 -15.09
C SER A 266 -23.70 3.24 -14.95
N ALA A 267 -23.10 2.78 -16.06
CA ALA A 267 -22.15 1.66 -16.04
C ALA A 267 -20.73 2.07 -15.62
N TRP A 268 -20.42 3.37 -15.57
CA TRP A 268 -19.08 3.87 -15.27
C TRP A 268 -18.98 4.29 -13.81
N LYS A 269 -17.81 4.11 -13.21
CA LYS A 269 -17.52 4.70 -11.89
C LYS A 269 -16.64 5.93 -12.07
N PHE A 270 -16.93 6.97 -11.29
CA PHE A 270 -16.21 8.23 -11.31
C PHE A 270 -15.59 8.49 -9.95
N GLU A 271 -14.33 8.88 -9.92
CA GLU A 271 -13.58 9.13 -8.70
C GLU A 271 -12.86 10.47 -8.78
N GLN A 272 -13.09 11.32 -7.79
CA GLN A 272 -12.37 12.56 -7.58
C GLN A 272 -12.41 12.85 -6.08
N LEU A 273 -11.36 12.44 -5.37
CA LEU A 273 -11.32 12.45 -3.91
C LEU A 273 -11.13 13.87 -3.35
N SER A 274 -10.49 14.74 -4.12
CA SER A 274 -10.36 16.16 -3.82
C SER A 274 -10.44 17.00 -5.11
N PRO A 275 -10.73 18.31 -5.03
CA PRO A 275 -10.65 19.20 -6.19
C PRO A 275 -9.26 19.29 -6.82
N ALA A 276 -8.21 18.88 -6.09
CA ALA A 276 -6.84 18.83 -6.61
C ALA A 276 -6.58 17.60 -7.48
N ASP A 277 -7.38 16.54 -7.35
CA ASP A 277 -7.26 15.35 -8.18
C ASP A 277 -7.93 15.56 -9.54
N PRO A 278 -7.34 15.07 -10.63
CA PRO A 278 -8.07 14.93 -11.88
C PRO A 278 -9.23 13.95 -11.69
N LEU A 279 -10.32 14.18 -12.42
CA LEU A 279 -11.42 13.22 -12.46
C LEU A 279 -10.92 11.90 -13.06
N THR A 280 -11.04 10.81 -12.32
CA THR A 280 -10.74 9.46 -12.79
C THR A 280 -12.03 8.75 -13.19
N VAL A 281 -12.06 8.28 -14.44
CA VAL A 281 -13.17 7.53 -15.02
C VAL A 281 -12.78 6.07 -15.11
N TRP A 282 -13.46 5.22 -14.36
CA TRP A 282 -13.30 3.77 -14.42
C TRP A 282 -14.23 3.21 -15.48
N VAL A 283 -13.68 2.97 -16.68
CA VAL A 283 -14.44 2.48 -17.84
C VAL A 283 -14.49 0.95 -17.80
N PRO A 284 -15.68 0.33 -17.76
CA PRO A 284 -15.80 -1.11 -17.95
C PRO A 284 -15.40 -1.45 -19.38
N THR A 285 -14.36 -2.27 -19.55
CA THR A 285 -13.98 -2.78 -20.86
C THR A 285 -14.37 -4.25 -20.98
N LYS A 286 -14.93 -4.62 -22.15
CA LYS A 286 -15.20 -6.00 -22.56
C LYS A 286 -14.32 -6.37 -23.75
N PRO A 287 -14.05 -7.66 -24.01
CA PRO A 287 -13.20 -8.06 -25.11
C PRO A 287 -13.59 -7.42 -26.44
N ASN A 288 -12.64 -6.73 -27.07
CA ASN A 288 -12.80 -6.00 -28.34
C ASN A 288 -13.93 -4.96 -28.39
N GLN A 289 -14.52 -4.56 -27.25
CA GLN A 289 -15.53 -3.52 -27.22
C GLN A 289 -14.87 -2.15 -27.04
N THR A 290 -15.26 -1.19 -27.87
CA THR A 290 -14.82 0.20 -27.75
C THR A 290 -15.83 1.03 -26.96
N GLN A 291 -15.33 1.75 -25.96
CA GLN A 291 -16.04 2.80 -25.23
C GLN A 291 -15.46 4.16 -25.62
N THR A 292 -16.29 5.20 -25.69
CA THR A 292 -15.86 6.55 -26.05
C THR A 292 -16.14 7.51 -24.90
N ILE A 293 -15.10 8.13 -24.36
CA ILE A 293 -15.19 9.23 -23.40
C ILE A 293 -15.08 10.54 -24.16
N LEU A 294 -16.08 11.39 -24.06
CA LEU A 294 -16.04 12.74 -24.62
C LEU A 294 -15.74 13.74 -23.49
N LEU A 295 -14.74 14.61 -23.72
CA LEU A 295 -14.33 15.63 -22.76
C LEU A 295 -15.30 16.81 -22.79
N ASP A 296 -15.54 17.40 -21.62
CA ASP A 296 -16.34 18.60 -21.46
C ASP A 296 -15.67 19.57 -20.44
N PRO A 297 -15.07 20.69 -20.89
CA PRO A 297 -14.89 21.10 -22.29
C PRO A 297 -13.80 20.29 -23.02
N PRO A 298 -13.75 20.34 -24.36
CA PRO A 298 -12.58 19.89 -25.12
C PRO A 298 -11.30 20.63 -24.71
N VAL A 299 -10.16 19.94 -24.82
CA VAL A 299 -8.86 20.49 -24.41
C VAL A 299 -8.07 20.93 -25.64
N PRO A 300 -7.43 22.11 -25.64
CA PRO A 300 -6.53 22.49 -26.73
C PRO A 300 -5.46 21.43 -27.00
N TRP A 301 -5.35 21.01 -28.25
CA TRP A 301 -4.34 20.06 -28.73
C TRP A 301 -3.52 20.73 -29.82
N VAL A 302 -2.38 21.27 -29.44
CA VAL A 302 -1.39 21.82 -30.36
C VAL A 302 -0.33 20.75 -30.57
N MET A 303 -0.15 20.30 -31.81
CA MET A 303 0.99 19.44 -32.15
C MET A 303 2.24 20.31 -32.11
N SER A 304 3.06 20.14 -31.08
CA SER A 304 4.44 20.65 -31.02
C SER A 304 5.34 19.90 -31.99
#